data_AF-A0A7C9N6K0-F1
#
_entry.id   AF-A0A7C9N6K0-F1
#
_cell.length_a   1.000
_cell.length_b   1.000
_cell.length_c   1.000
_cell.angle_alpha   90.00
_cell.angle_beta   90.00
_cell.angle_gamma   90.00
#
_symmetry.space_group_name_H-M   'P 1'
#
loop_
_entity.id
_entity.type
_entity.pdbx_description
1 polymer ?
#
loop_
_entity_poly.entity_id
_entity_poly.type
_entity_poly.pdbx_seq_one_letter_code
_entity_poly.pdbx_strand_id
1 'polypeptide(L)' 'MSSNGVMTTGWQRINNEWYYMNYSGLMVTGWQWIGGAWYYMYDNGVMATNGNVSGWNIISSGQAYA' A
#
# COMPACT_ATOMS: atom_id res chain seq x y z
N MET A 1 -26.28 13.61 11.96
CA MET A 1 -25.29 13.21 10.95
C MET A 1 -24.25 12.37 11.67
N SER A 2 -24.29 11.05 11.51
CA SER A 2 -23.42 10.12 12.25
C SER A 2 -22.63 9.31 11.24
N SER A 3 -21.78 9.95 10.45
CA SER A 3 -20.71 9.22 9.77
C SER A 3 -19.66 8.93 10.84
N ASN A 4 -19.81 7.80 11.54
CA ASN A 4 -18.76 7.26 12.39
C ASN A 4 -17.55 7.03 11.49
N GLY A 5 -16.63 8.00 11.44
CA GLY A 5 -15.36 7.87 10.74
C GLY A 5 -14.52 6.81 11.45
N VAL A 6 -14.81 5.55 11.18
CA VAL A 6 -14.06 4.42 11.73
C VAL A 6 -12.66 4.52 11.16
N MET A 7 -11.68 4.76 12.03
CA MET A 7 -10.27 4.74 11.67
C MET A 7 -9.96 3.39 11.03
N THR A 8 -9.50 3.39 9.78
CA THR A 8 -9.08 2.18 9.09
C THR A 8 -7.57 2.04 9.19
N THR A 9 -7.10 0.82 9.40
CA THR A 9 -5.67 0.48 9.45
C THR A 9 -5.42 -0.72 8.54
N GLY A 10 -4.16 -0.95 8.15
CA GLY A 10 -3.79 -2.05 7.27
C GLY A 10 -4.17 -1.82 5.81
N TRP A 11 -4.27 -2.93 5.07
CA TRP A 11 -4.59 -2.93 3.64
C TRP A 11 -6.01 -2.48 3.35
N GLN A 12 -6.16 -1.51 2.45
CA GLN A 12 -7.44 -0.98 2.00
C GLN A 12 -7.52 -1.06 0.48
N ARG A 13 -8.62 -1.61 -0.04
CA ARG A 13 -8.88 -1.65 -1.49
C ARG A 13 -9.98 -0.65 -1.83
N ILE A 14 -9.64 0.39 -2.57
CA ILE A 14 -10.52 1.51 -2.93
C ILE A 14 -10.45 1.67 -4.43
N ASN A 15 -11.59 1.69 -5.12
CA ASN A 15 -11.65 1.84 -6.59
C ASN A 15 -10.73 0.88 -7.36
N ASN A 16 -10.60 -0.36 -6.87
CA ASN A 16 -9.72 -1.39 -7.42
C ASN A 16 -8.21 -1.14 -7.26
N GLU A 17 -7.82 -0.13 -6.50
CA GLU A 17 -6.45 0.18 -6.13
C GLU A 17 -6.20 -0.20 -4.67
N TRP A 18 -4.96 -0.58 -4.35
CA TRP A 18 -4.55 -0.93 -2.99
C TRP A 18 -3.81 0.22 -2.33
N TYR A 19 -4.13 0.44 -1.05
CA TYR A 19 -3.50 1.41 -0.18
C TYR A 19 -3.16 0.72 1.15
N TYR A 20 -2.26 1.32 1.92
CA TYR A 20 -1.98 0.87 3.27
C TYR A 20 -2.08 2.02 4.27
N MET A 21 -2.87 1.80 5.32
CA MET A 21 -3.01 2.73 6.43
C MET A 21 -2.16 2.23 7.60
N ASN A 22 -1.30 3.09 8.17
CA ASN A 22 -0.50 2.73 9.33
C ASN A 22 -1.37 2.54 10.60
N TYR A 23 -0.74 2.24 11.74
CA TYR A 23 -1.44 2.02 13.00
C TYR A 23 -2.23 3.25 13.51
N SER A 24 -1.86 4.45 13.05
CA SER A 24 -2.55 5.72 13.34
C SER A 24 -3.64 6.04 12.29
N GLY A 25 -3.88 5.15 11.33
CA GLY A 25 -4.82 5.36 10.24
C GLY A 25 -4.36 6.32 9.15
N LEU A 26 -3.07 6.66 9.11
CA LEU A 26 -2.51 7.51 8.06
C LEU A 26 -2.05 6.68 6.87
N MET A 27 -2.41 7.12 5.66
CA MET A 27 -1.96 6.52 4.42
C MET A 27 -0.43 6.64 4.30
N VAL A 28 0.23 5.55 3.96
CA VAL A 28 1.69 5.53 3.77
C VAL A 28 2.07 5.60 2.30
N THR A 29 3.24 6.17 2.02
CA THR A 29 3.87 6.23 0.70
C THR A 29 5.29 5.65 0.77
N GLY A 30 5.94 5.44 -0.37
CA GLY A 30 7.28 4.87 -0.48
C GLY A 30 7.35 3.37 -0.18
N TRP A 31 8.57 2.91 0.12
CA TRP A 31 8.85 1.50 0.43
C TRP A 31 8.39 1.12 1.84
N GLN A 32 7.63 0.03 1.93
CA GLN A 32 7.03 -0.47 3.16
C GLN A 32 7.28 -1.96 3.34
N TRP A 33 7.77 -2.34 4.52
CA TRP A 33 7.91 -3.74 4.92
C TRP A 33 6.68 -4.19 5.69
N ILE A 34 5.82 -4.98 5.03
CA ILE A 34 4.50 -5.36 5.56
C ILE A 34 4.39 -6.88 5.50
N GLY A 35 4.12 -7.53 6.63
CA GLY A 35 3.85 -8.97 6.66
C GLY A 35 4.98 -9.85 6.12
N GLY A 36 6.23 -9.40 6.15
CA GLY A 36 7.39 -10.16 5.67
C GLY A 36 7.72 -9.97 4.18
N ALA A 37 7.13 -8.98 3.51
CA ALA A 37 7.49 -8.61 2.15
C ALA A 37 7.58 -7.10 1.96
N TRP A 38 8.35 -6.68 0.95
CA TRP A 38 8.45 -5.28 0.54
C TRP A 38 7.33 -4.92 -0.44
N TYR A 39 6.73 -3.76 -0.23
CA TYR A 39 5.74 -3.15 -1.11
C TYR A 39 6.13 -1.70 -1.35
N TYR A 40 5.83 -1.17 -2.53
CA TYR A 40 6.01 0.24 -2.81
C TYR A 40 4.65 0.92 -2.98
N MET A 41 4.45 2.03 -2.28
CA MET A 41 3.28 2.90 -2.40
C MET A 41 3.71 4.17 -3.14
N TYR A 42 3.07 4.50 -4.25
CA TYR A 42 3.33 5.74 -4.97
C TYR A 42 2.97 6.97 -4.12
N ASP A 43 3.31 8.17 -4.59
CA ASP A 43 3.04 9.42 -3.87
C ASP A 43 1.54 9.68 -3.63
N ASN A 44 0.68 9.10 -4.47
CA ASN A 44 -0.77 9.11 -4.30
C ASN A 44 -1.29 7.98 -3.36
N GLY A 45 -0.39 7.19 -2.78
CA GLY A 45 -0.68 6.06 -1.90
C GLY A 45 -1.03 4.75 -2.58
N VAL A 46 -1.15 4.74 -3.91
CA VAL A 46 -1.48 3.52 -4.66
C VAL A 46 -0.30 2.56 -4.63
N MET A 47 -0.56 1.31 -4.30
CA MET A 47 0.44 0.25 -4.33
C MET A 47 0.88 -0.03 -5.77
N ALA A 48 2.19 -0.08 -5.99
CA ALA A 48 2.76 -0.58 -7.24
C ALA A 48 2.39 -2.06 -7.42
N THR A 49 2.00 -2.43 -8.64
CA THR A 49 1.76 -3.81 -9.04
C THR A 49 2.39 -4.04 -10.41
N ASN A 50 2.89 -5.25 -10.64
CA ASN A 50 3.33 -5.71 -11.96
C ASN A 50 4.25 -4.71 -12.70
N GLY A 51 5.45 -4.48 -12.17
CA GLY A 51 6.38 -3.49 -12.73
C GLY A 51 7.76 -3.54 -12.11
N ASN A 52 8.57 -2.52 -12.38
CA ASN A 52 9.86 -2.34 -11.74
C ASN A 52 9.87 -1.00 -10.99
N VAL A 53 10.32 -1.00 -9.73
CA VAL A 53 10.50 0.21 -8.94
C VAL A 53 11.91 0.20 -8.39
N SER A 54 12.71 1.21 -8.75
CA SER A 54 14.08 1.37 -8.27
C SER A 54 14.95 0.11 -8.41
N GLY A 55 14.76 -0.67 -9.48
CA GLY A 55 15.49 -1.92 -9.74
C GLY A 55 14.84 -3.17 -9.16
N TRP A 56 13.80 -3.05 -8.34
CA TRP A 56 13.07 -4.18 -7.77
C TRP A 56 11.90 -4.61 -8.65
N ASN A 57 11.77 -5.92 -8.88
CA ASN A 57 10.66 -6.50 -9.61
C ASN A 57 9.44 -6.62 -8.70
N ILE A 58 8.34 -5.96 -9.08
CA ILE A 58 7.06 -5.96 -8.38
C ILE A 58 6.12 -6.93 -9.09
N ILE A 59 5.63 -7.95 -8.38
CA ILE A 59 4.68 -8.92 -8.95
C ILE A 59 3.23 -8.41 -8.87
N SER A 60 2.28 -9.17 -9.41
CA SER A 60 0.85 -8.79 -9.43
C SER A 60 0.23 -8.58 -8.04
N SER A 61 0.79 -9.20 -6.99
CA SER A 61 0.39 -8.98 -5.59
C SER A 61 1.04 -7.74 -4.95
N GLY A 62 1.92 -7.03 -5.67
CA GLY A 62 2.64 -5.86 -5.18
C GLY A 62 3.93 -6.16 -4.40
N GLN A 63 4.21 -7.44 -4.14
CA GLN A 63 5.45 -7.84 -3.47
C GLN A 63 6.66 -7.56 -4.36
N ALA A 64 7.72 -7.01 -3.77
CA ALA A 64 8.98 -6.72 -4.43
C ALA A 64 10.02 -7.81 -4.19
N TYR A 65 10.75 -8.15 -5.25
CA TYR A 65 11.86 -9.10 -5.27
C TYR A 65 13.05 -8.48 -6.00
N ALA A 66 14.27 -8.85 -5.60
CA ALA A 66 15.49 -8.48 -6.32
C ALA A 66 15.64 -9.31 -7.60
#